data_AF-A0A1H9DXL0-F1
#
_entry.id   AF-A0A1H9DXL0-F1
#
_cell.length_a   1.000
_cell.length_b   1.000
_cell.length_c   1.000
_cell.angle_alpha   90.00
_cell.angle_beta   90.00
_cell.angle_gamma   90.00
#
_symmetry.space_group_name_H-M   'P 1'
#
loop_
_entity.id
_entity.type
_entity.pdbx_description
1 polymer ?
#
loop_
_entity_poly.entity_id
_entity_poly.type
_entity_poly.pdbx_seq_one_letter_code
_entity_poly.pdbx_strand_id
1 'polypeptide(L)'
;MVTRSKRMEPVLQVADGRQQQAAQRLGQSQQTLDERLNRLEELSSYRDEYALHFESRSGLGMTALSARDYRLFLHRLNEAIEQQARLVETARRELETSRGHWVEARGKTTALNRVVEQFQREELRQQDRREQFEQDDRSGRVSRSIG
;
A
#
# COMPACT_ATOMS: atom_id res chain seq x y z
N MET A 1 17.19 34.65 7.46
CA MET A 1 17.82 33.43 8.03
C MET A 1 16.91 32.25 7.73
N VAL A 2 17.40 31.13 7.20
CA VAL A 2 16.55 29.96 6.89
C VAL A 2 16.15 29.26 8.19
N THR A 3 14.85 29.07 8.40
CA THR A 3 14.27 28.39 9.57
C THR A 3 14.58 26.89 9.57
N ARG A 4 14.57 26.24 10.74
CA ARG A 4 14.78 24.79 10.86
C ARG A 4 13.68 24.02 10.14
N SER A 5 12.44 24.49 10.23
CA SER A 5 11.29 23.96 9.48
C SER A 5 11.54 23.92 7.97
N LYS A 6 11.99 25.03 7.37
CA LYS A 6 12.31 25.10 5.93
C LYS A 6 13.43 24.16 5.49
N ARG A 7 14.40 23.87 6.37
CA ARG A 7 15.45 22.88 6.05
C ARG A 7 14.94 21.45 6.03
N MET A 8 13.79 21.17 6.64
CA MET A 8 13.19 19.84 6.68
C MET A 8 12.21 19.57 5.53
N GLU A 9 11.75 20.59 4.80
CA GLU A 9 10.86 20.43 3.65
C GLU A 9 11.35 19.39 2.62
N PRO A 10 12.62 19.39 2.18
CA PRO A 10 13.09 18.41 1.20
C PRO A 10 13.06 16.97 1.75
N VAL A 11 13.32 16.79 3.04
CA VAL A 11 13.28 15.49 3.70
C VAL A 11 11.84 14.98 3.78
N LEU A 12 10.90 15.88 4.08
CA LEU A 12 9.47 15.58 4.11
C LEU A 12 8.97 15.15 2.73
N GLN A 13 9.32 15.91 1.69
CA GLN A 13 8.95 15.60 0.30
C GLN A 13 9.45 14.21 -0.15
N VAL A 14 10.68 13.85 0.22
CA VAL A 14 11.23 12.51 -0.06
C VAL A 14 10.46 11.44 0.71
N ALA A 15 10.10 11.68 1.96
CA ALA A 15 9.32 10.73 2.76
C ALA A 15 7.89 10.55 2.20
N ASP A 16 7.22 11.63 1.83
CA ASP A 16 5.91 11.61 1.18
C ASP A 16 5.94 10.85 -0.15
N GLY A 17 6.95 11.12 -0.99
CA GLY A 17 7.16 10.39 -2.24
C GLY A 17 7.34 8.89 -2.02
N ARG A 18 8.12 8.49 -1.01
CA ARG A 18 8.29 7.07 -0.64
C ARG A 18 6.98 6.45 -0.15
N GLN A 19 6.20 7.17 0.67
CA GLN A 19 4.89 6.70 1.13
C GLN A 19 3.92 6.49 -0.05
N GLN A 20 3.87 7.42 -1.00
CA GLN A 20 3.04 7.31 -2.20
C GLN A 20 3.45 6.12 -3.06
N GLN A 21 4.75 5.92 -3.30
CA GLN A 21 5.25 4.77 -4.04
C GLN A 21 4.92 3.45 -3.34
N ALA A 22 5.05 3.39 -2.01
CA ALA A 22 4.69 2.20 -1.25
C ALA A 22 3.18 1.91 -1.32
N ALA A 23 2.34 2.96 -1.29
CA ALA A 23 0.89 2.83 -1.46
C ALA A 23 0.51 2.31 -2.86
N GLN A 24 1.18 2.79 -3.91
CA GLN A 24 0.97 2.30 -5.28
C GLN A 24 1.34 0.82 -5.41
N ARG A 25 2.49 0.40 -4.86
CA ARG A 25 2.91 -1.01 -4.84
C ARG A 25 1.91 -1.89 -4.08
N LEU A 26 1.41 -1.41 -2.95
CA LEU A 26 0.37 -2.10 -2.19
C LEU A 26 -0.89 -2.31 -3.05
N GLY A 27 -1.38 -1.26 -3.72
CA GLY A 27 -2.51 -1.35 -4.63
C GLY A 27 -2.28 -2.36 -5.77
N GLN A 28 -1.11 -2.34 -6.41
CA GLN A 28 -0.75 -3.29 -7.47
C GLN A 28 -0.70 -4.73 -6.97
N SER A 29 -0.14 -4.97 -5.78
CA SER A 29 -0.11 -6.31 -5.19
C SER A 29 -1.50 -6.83 -4.81
N GLN A 30 -2.40 -5.94 -4.38
CA GLN A 30 -3.80 -6.30 -4.12
C GLN A 30 -4.52 -6.69 -5.41
N GLN A 31 -4.40 -5.87 -6.46
CA GLN A 31 -4.99 -6.19 -7.76
C GLN A 31 -4.47 -7.54 -8.29
N THR A 32 -3.16 -7.78 -8.18
CA THR A 32 -2.56 -9.04 -8.58
C THR A 32 -3.15 -10.22 -7.79
N LEU A 33 -3.33 -10.09 -6.47
CA LEU A 33 -3.96 -11.13 -5.67
C LEU A 33 -5.40 -11.41 -6.13
N ASP A 34 -6.18 -10.36 -6.37
CA ASP A 34 -7.58 -10.48 -6.78
C ASP A 34 -7.71 -11.18 -8.14
N GLU A 35 -6.88 -10.81 -9.12
CA GLU A 35 -6.81 -11.47 -10.42
C GLU A 35 -6.47 -12.96 -10.29
N ARG A 36 -5.55 -13.31 -9.37
CA ARG A 36 -5.17 -14.72 -9.14
C ARG A 36 -6.26 -15.51 -8.45
N LEU A 37 -6.97 -14.91 -7.51
CA LEU A 37 -8.12 -15.54 -6.84
C LEU A 37 -9.25 -15.79 -7.82
N ASN A 38 -9.62 -14.79 -8.62
CA ASN A 38 -10.65 -14.93 -9.64
C ASN A 38 -10.32 -16.06 -10.61
N ARG A 39 -9.07 -16.14 -11.08
CA ARG A 39 -8.67 -17.22 -11.97
C ARG A 39 -8.71 -18.60 -11.30
N LEU A 40 -8.41 -18.69 -10.01
CA LEU A 40 -8.51 -19.94 -9.25
C LEU A 40 -9.97 -20.39 -9.13
N GLU A 41 -10.87 -19.45 -8.87
CA GLU A 41 -12.31 -19.69 -8.81
C GLU A 41 -12.83 -20.17 -10.17
N GLU A 42 -12.50 -19.47 -11.26
CA GLU A 42 -12.87 -19.87 -12.62
C GLU A 42 -12.46 -21.32 -12.95
N LEU A 43 -11.21 -21.68 -12.63
CA LEU A 43 -10.71 -23.05 -12.88
C LEU A 43 -11.43 -24.09 -12.02
N SER A 44 -11.76 -23.75 -10.78
CA SER A 44 -12.45 -24.65 -9.85
C SER A 44 -13.90 -24.87 -10.27
N SER A 45 -14.62 -23.78 -10.60
CA SER A 45 -15.99 -23.85 -11.12
C SER A 45 -16.04 -24.63 -12.42
N TYR A 46 -15.11 -24.38 -13.34
CA TYR A 46 -15.03 -25.12 -14.60
C TYR A 46 -14.78 -26.63 -14.39
N ARG A 47 -13.94 -27.00 -13.42
CA ARG A 47 -13.72 -28.41 -13.05
C ARG A 47 -15.02 -29.06 -12.56
N ASP A 48 -15.74 -28.38 -11.68
CA ASP A 48 -16.94 -28.91 -11.05
C ASP A 48 -18.08 -29.07 -12.07
N GLU A 49 -18.27 -28.07 -12.96
CA GLU A 49 -19.18 -28.16 -14.11
C GLU A 49 -18.79 -29.33 -15.03
N TYR A 50 -17.50 -29.46 -15.35
CA TYR A 50 -17.01 -30.52 -16.23
C TYR A 50 -17.21 -31.92 -15.64
N ALA A 51 -17.05 -32.07 -14.31
CA ALA A 51 -17.33 -33.33 -13.61
C ALA A 51 -18.82 -33.69 -13.65
N LEU A 52 -19.71 -32.73 -13.40
CA LEU A 52 -21.16 -32.93 -13.45
C LEU A 52 -21.63 -33.36 -14.85
N HIS A 53 -21.11 -32.70 -15.89
CA HIS A 53 -21.39 -33.07 -17.28
C HIS A 53 -20.95 -34.49 -17.62
N PHE A 54 -19.81 -34.94 -17.09
CA PHE A 54 -19.32 -36.29 -17.32
C PHE A 54 -20.20 -37.35 -16.61
N GLU A 55 -20.58 -37.13 -15.36
CA GLU A 55 -21.48 -38.02 -14.62
C GLU A 55 -22.79 -38.24 -15.39
N SER A 56 -23.39 -37.17 -15.92
CA SER A 56 -24.63 -37.25 -16.72
C SER A 56 -24.49 -38.10 -17.99
N ARG A 57 -23.31 -38.07 -18.65
CA ARG A 57 -23.03 -38.83 -19.88
C ARG A 57 -22.65 -40.28 -19.60
N SER A 58 -22.00 -40.53 -18.46
CA SER A 58 -21.59 -41.87 -18.06
C SER A 58 -22.78 -42.81 -17.82
N GLY A 59 -23.92 -42.28 -17.33
CA GLY A 59 -25.16 -43.02 -17.17
C GLY A 59 -25.85 -43.45 -18.47
N LEU A 60 -25.44 -42.91 -19.63
CA LEU A 60 -26.04 -43.20 -20.94
C LEU A 60 -25.23 -44.21 -21.78
N GLY A 61 -24.21 -44.86 -21.20
CA GLY A 61 -23.38 -45.85 -21.90
C GLY A 61 -22.18 -45.22 -22.60
N MET A 62 -21.16 -44.84 -21.83
CA MET A 62 -19.96 -44.17 -22.33
C MET A 62 -18.87 -45.15 -22.79
N THR A 63 -18.15 -44.80 -23.85
CA THR A 63 -17.02 -45.61 -24.36
C THR A 63 -15.79 -45.53 -23.46
N ALA A 64 -14.97 -46.59 -23.44
CA ALA A 64 -13.73 -46.64 -22.67
C ALA A 64 -12.69 -45.57 -23.10
N LEU A 65 -12.69 -45.18 -24.39
CA LEU A 65 -11.84 -44.11 -24.92
C LEU A 65 -12.23 -42.76 -24.33
N SER A 66 -13.53 -42.42 -24.30
CA SER A 66 -14.03 -41.19 -23.70
C SER A 66 -13.75 -41.11 -22.20
N ALA A 67 -13.78 -42.25 -21.49
CA ALA A 67 -13.42 -42.31 -20.07
C ALA A 67 -11.93 -42.01 -19.82
N ARG A 68 -11.04 -42.41 -20.73
CA ARG A 68 -9.59 -42.15 -20.62
C ARG A 68 -9.28 -40.68 -20.87
N ASP A 69 -9.83 -40.11 -21.94
CA ASP A 69 -9.60 -38.70 -22.29
C ASP A 69 -10.11 -37.76 -21.20
N TYR A 70 -11.25 -38.08 -20.60
CA TYR A 70 -11.78 -37.37 -19.44
C TYR A 70 -10.79 -37.33 -18.27
N ARG A 71 -10.25 -38.49 -17.86
CA ARG A 71 -9.31 -38.58 -16.74
C ARG A 71 -8.04 -37.78 -17.01
N LEU A 72 -7.54 -37.83 -18.25
CA LEU A 72 -6.34 -37.07 -18.63
C LEU A 72 -6.58 -35.57 -18.57
N PHE A 73 -7.73 -35.11 -19.07
CA PHE A 73 -8.08 -33.69 -19.00
C PHE A 73 -8.26 -33.22 -17.56
N LEU A 74 -9.00 -33.99 -16.74
CA LEU A 74 -9.22 -33.67 -15.33
C LEU A 74 -7.91 -33.59 -14.55
N HIS A 75 -6.97 -34.50 -14.83
CA HIS A 75 -5.62 -34.46 -14.25
C HIS A 75 -4.92 -33.14 -14.57
N ARG A 76 -4.87 -32.75 -15.84
CA ARG A 76 -4.24 -31.50 -16.28
C ARG A 76 -4.91 -30.26 -15.69
N LEU A 77 -6.23 -30.29 -15.54
CA LEU A 77 -6.98 -29.20 -14.93
C LEU A 77 -6.66 -29.08 -13.43
N ASN A 78 -6.56 -30.20 -12.72
CA ASN A 78 -6.14 -30.21 -11.32
C ASN A 78 -4.70 -29.70 -11.16
N GLU A 79 -3.77 -30.10 -12.02
CA GLU A 79 -2.40 -29.56 -12.03
C GLU A 79 -2.39 -28.04 -12.23
N ALA A 80 -3.23 -27.52 -13.13
CA ALA A 80 -3.37 -26.08 -13.37
C ALA A 80 -3.97 -25.35 -12.14
N ILE A 81 -4.96 -25.93 -11.47
CA ILE A 81 -5.54 -25.41 -10.23
C ILE A 81 -4.48 -25.34 -9.13
N GLU A 82 -3.70 -26.40 -8.95
CA GLU A 82 -2.62 -26.42 -7.96
C GLU A 82 -1.53 -25.39 -8.27
N GLN A 83 -1.15 -25.22 -9.53
CA GLN A 83 -0.24 -24.18 -9.97
C GLN A 83 -0.80 -22.78 -9.64
N GLN A 84 -2.08 -22.55 -9.96
CA GLN A 84 -2.74 -21.28 -9.69
C GLN A 84 -2.85 -21.00 -8.18
N ALA A 85 -3.13 -22.00 -7.36
CA ALA A 85 -3.14 -21.88 -5.90
C ALA A 85 -1.77 -21.46 -5.35
N ARG A 86 -0.67 -22.01 -5.88
CA ARG A 86 0.69 -21.57 -5.50
C ARG A 86 0.97 -20.11 -5.89
N LEU A 87 0.43 -19.64 -7.02
CA LEU A 87 0.52 -18.24 -7.42
C LEU A 87 -0.28 -17.32 -6.49
N VAL A 88 -1.47 -17.74 -6.05
CA VAL A 88 -2.26 -17.03 -5.03
C VAL A 88 -1.46 -16.88 -3.74
N GLU A 89 -0.85 -17.95 -3.24
CA GLU A 89 -0.03 -17.89 -2.01
C GLU A 89 1.17 -16.95 -2.16
N THR A 90 1.79 -16.93 -3.34
CA THR A 90 2.89 -15.99 -3.63
C THR A 90 2.38 -14.55 -3.64
N ALA A 91 1.24 -14.29 -4.28
CA ALA A 91 0.63 -12.95 -4.31
C ALA A 91 0.19 -12.47 -2.91
N ARG A 92 -0.31 -13.37 -2.05
CA ARG A 92 -0.62 -13.06 -0.65
C ARG A 92 0.62 -12.60 0.12
N ARG A 93 1.75 -13.29 -0.04
CA ARG A 93 3.02 -12.91 0.62
C ARG A 93 3.54 -11.56 0.12
N GLU A 94 3.42 -11.30 -1.18
CA GLU A 94 3.80 -10.01 -1.76
C GLU A 94 2.91 -8.87 -1.23
N LEU A 95 1.61 -9.10 -1.11
CA LEU A 95 0.67 -8.14 -0.52
C LEU A 95 1.04 -7.80 0.93
N GLU A 96 1.39 -8.80 1.74
CA GLU A 96 1.79 -8.55 3.13
C GLU A 96 3.15 -7.84 3.22
N THR A 97 4.07 -8.15 2.31
CA THR A 97 5.36 -7.46 2.21
C THR A 97 5.18 -5.99 1.82
N SER A 98 4.35 -5.71 0.81
CA SER A 98 4.04 -4.35 0.35
C SER A 98 3.29 -3.55 1.43
N ARG A 99 2.38 -4.20 2.16
CA ARG A 99 1.68 -3.62 3.32
C ARG A 99 2.67 -3.22 4.41
N GLY A 100 3.63 -4.08 4.73
CA GLY A 100 4.71 -3.78 5.68
C GLY A 100 5.50 -2.53 5.29
N HIS A 101 5.95 -2.45 4.02
CA HIS A 101 6.66 -1.29 3.50
C HIS A 101 5.82 0.00 3.56
N TRP A 102 4.52 -0.08 3.26
CA TRP A 102 3.63 1.07 3.34
C TRP A 102 3.45 1.57 4.77
N VAL A 103 3.25 0.66 5.74
CA VAL A 103 3.15 1.01 7.17
C VAL A 103 4.44 1.68 7.66
N GLU A 104 5.60 1.15 7.30
CA GLU A 104 6.89 1.73 7.68
C GLU A 104 7.08 3.13 7.09
N ALA A 105 6.82 3.30 5.78
CA ALA A 105 6.93 4.59 5.10
C ALA A 105 5.98 5.62 5.72
N ARG A 106 4.73 5.23 5.98
CA ARG A 106 3.74 6.09 6.64
C ARG A 106 4.15 6.47 8.06
N GLY A 107 4.73 5.55 8.81
CA GLY A 107 5.28 5.82 10.14
C GLY A 107 6.38 6.88 10.10
N LYS A 108 7.34 6.75 9.18
CA LYS A 108 8.43 7.73 8.98
C LYS A 108 7.90 9.10 8.60
N THR A 109 6.98 9.18 7.63
CA THR A 109 6.35 10.43 7.21
C THR A 109 5.59 11.10 8.35
N THR A 110 4.84 10.33 9.15
CA THR A 110 4.10 10.86 10.30
C THR A 110 5.04 11.42 11.37
N ALA A 111 6.14 10.72 11.65
CA ALA A 111 7.14 11.18 12.61
C ALA A 111 7.82 12.48 12.16
N LEU A 112 8.20 12.57 10.88
CA LEU A 112 8.82 13.77 10.32
C LEU A 112 7.88 14.98 10.34
N ASN A 113 6.60 14.79 9.99
CA ASN A 113 5.59 15.84 10.07
C ASN A 113 5.48 16.42 11.49
N ARG A 114 5.44 15.56 12.52
CA ARG A 114 5.42 16.01 13.93
C ARG A 114 6.64 16.85 14.31
N VAL A 115 7.83 16.46 13.84
CA VAL A 115 9.08 17.22 14.08
C VAL A 115 9.02 18.59 13.39
N VAL A 116 8.54 18.65 12.15
CA VAL A 116 8.39 19.92 11.42
C VAL A 116 7.40 20.86 12.12
N GLU A 117 6.23 20.35 12.53
CA GLU A 117 5.26 21.12 13.31
C GLU A 117 5.86 21.66 14.62
N GLN A 118 6.70 20.87 15.30
CA GLN A 118 7.38 21.33 16.49
C GLN A 118 8.34 22.48 16.18
N PHE A 119 9.16 22.37 15.13
CA PHE A 119 10.05 23.47 14.73
C PHE A 119 9.29 24.73 14.35
N GLN A 120 8.16 24.61 13.63
CA GLN A 120 7.32 25.75 13.29
C GLN A 120 6.78 26.45 14.56
N ARG A 121 6.30 25.68 15.55
CA ARG A 121 5.83 26.24 16.83
C ARG A 121 6.95 26.94 17.60
N GLU A 122 8.15 26.37 17.62
CA GLU A 122 9.32 26.99 18.27
C GLU A 122 9.73 28.28 17.58
N GLU A 123 9.72 28.29 16.25
CA GLU A 123 10.08 29.46 15.44
C GLU A 123 9.09 30.62 15.62
N LEU A 124 7.78 30.33 15.61
CA LEU A 124 6.74 31.32 15.90
C LEU A 124 6.95 31.96 17.28
N ARG A 125 7.14 31.15 18.33
CA ARG A 125 7.39 31.67 19.69
C ARG A 125 8.65 32.53 19.80
N GLN A 126 9.69 32.22 19.01
CA GLN A 126 10.92 33.00 18.99
C GLN A 126 10.76 34.30 18.21
N GLN A 127 9.92 34.30 17.18
CA GLN A 127 9.55 35.50 16.45
C GLN A 127 8.72 36.44 17.31
N ASP A 128 7.67 35.94 17.96
CA ASP A 128 6.80 36.74 18.85
C ASP A 128 7.59 37.44 19.95
N ARG A 129 8.55 36.73 20.57
CA ARG A 129 9.43 37.31 21.60
C ARG A 129 10.34 38.43 21.06
N ARG A 130 10.82 38.29 19.82
CA ARG A 130 11.65 39.33 19.19
C ARG A 130 10.82 40.55 18.85
N GLU A 131 9.63 40.35 18.30
CA GLU A 131 8.71 41.44 17.96
C GLU A 131 8.29 42.23 19.21
N GLN A 132 7.99 41.54 20.32
CA GLN A 132 7.69 42.19 21.60
C GLN A 132 8.87 43.03 22.12
N PHE A 133 10.08 42.47 22.09
CA PHE A 133 11.29 43.20 22.53
C PHE A 133 11.56 44.45 21.68
N GLU A 134 11.40 44.36 20.36
CA GLU A 134 11.58 45.52 19.47
C GLU A 134 10.53 46.61 19.69
N GLN A 135 9.30 46.23 20.04
CA GLN A 135 8.23 47.16 20.38
C GLN A 135 8.50 47.92 21.69
N ASP A 136 9.00 47.20 22.70
CA ASP A 136 9.36 47.77 24.00
C ASP A 136 10.57 48.70 23.90
N ASP A 137 11.60 48.35 23.13
CA ASP A 137 12.80 49.20 22.91
C ASP A 137 12.45 50.52 22.21
N ARG A 138 11.57 50.47 21.19
CA ARG A 138 11.09 51.69 20.52
C ARG A 138 10.26 52.56 21.45
N SER A 139 9.36 51.96 22.23
CA SER A 139 8.52 52.70 23.19
C SER A 139 9.34 53.34 24.30
N GLY A 140 10.34 52.63 24.83
CA GLY A 140 11.26 53.12 25.85
C GLY A 140 12.27 54.17 25.37
N ARG A 141 12.52 54.25 24.05
CA ARG A 141 13.32 55.34 23.43
C ARG A 141 12.48 56.59 23.18
N VAL A 142 11.24 56.45 22.70
CA VAL A 142 10.33 57.59 22.49
C VAL A 142 10.00 58.28 23.82
N SER A 143 9.76 57.51 24.89
CA SER A 143 9.52 58.07 26.22
C SER A 143 10.72 58.80 26.83
N ARG A 144 11.94 58.55 26.32
CA ARG A 144 13.17 59.22 26.80
C ARG A 144 13.56 60.46 25.99
N SER A 145 12.93 60.70 24.83
CA SER A 145 13.20 61.92 24.03
C SER A 145 12.16 63.02 24.21
N ILE A 146 11.11 62.79 25.01
CA ILE A 146 10.02 63.73 25.26
C ILE A 146 10.11 64.35 26.69
N GLY A 147 11.05 63.90 27.52
CA GLY A 147 11.39 64.53 28.81
C GLY A 147 12.62 65.40 28.68
#